data_AF-A0AAW0FHN6-F1
#
_entry.id   AF-A0AAW0FHN6-F1
#
_cell.length_a   1.000
_cell.length_b   1.000
_cell.length_c   1.000
_cell.angle_alpha   90.00
_cell.angle_beta   90.00
_cell.angle_gamma   90.00
#
_symmetry.space_group_name_H-M   'P 1'
#
loop_
_entity.id
_entity.type
_entity.pdbx_description
1 polymer ?
#
loop_
_entity_poly.entity_id
_entity_poly.type
_entity_poly.pdbx_seq_one_letter_code
_entity_poly.pdbx_strand_id
1 'polypeptide(L)'
;MIGLFFWLQNPALLIWNWRTGKLVLRCEADPADEGVVPQDHPTGFPQLPPATWDFGFLSNRTYLINSIHGKGFIHIYSFDGDAEPDVAPTLWATLAMPEIQPMRTVHHFATHSAPFLAGDITSGKPFTTDENARVYMMTITYGPQMRYHIFMKSEFLESLIPKQEQLVSGQMYVPPVYQWEKWGPANTRFIENHVHYQWLRYVQGHRVVLPPLPVNPLAWPSSLYRICVLDFNVHPKRVTDPCDPYRKRSKETTYTVHNKEHAVAAKQLFTKDVMTRLPYAISTRIGVFNYSGFMIDEERLIGMKSSASSSDGDLSSIHVFTL
;
A
#
# COMPACT_ATOMS: atom_id res chain seq x y z
N MET A 1 8.49 -0.71 -16.49
CA MET A 1 7.81 0.57 -16.78
C MET A 1 8.24 1.61 -15.75
N ILE A 2 8.12 2.89 -16.08
CA ILE A 2 8.22 4.02 -15.15
C ILE A 2 6.89 4.76 -15.22
N GLY A 3 6.33 5.14 -14.08
CA GLY A 3 5.10 5.92 -13.98
C GLY A 3 5.40 7.25 -13.29
N LEU A 4 4.84 8.33 -13.83
CA LEU A 4 4.83 9.65 -13.21
C LEU A 4 3.38 10.04 -12.97
N PHE A 5 3.06 10.24 -11.70
CA PHE A 5 1.76 10.72 -11.26
C PHE A 5 1.95 12.09 -10.58
N PHE A 6 1.18 13.08 -11.00
CA PHE A 6 1.37 14.46 -10.56
C PHE A 6 0.08 15.26 -10.67
N TRP A 7 0.05 16.40 -9.96
CA TRP A 7 -1.02 17.39 -10.04
C TRP A 7 -0.43 18.68 -10.58
N LEU A 8 -1.02 19.20 -11.66
CA LEU A 8 -0.85 20.59 -12.05
C LEU A 8 -2.15 21.33 -11.75
N GLN A 9 -3.09 21.30 -12.70
CA GLN A 9 -4.47 21.74 -12.50
C GLN A 9 -5.36 20.56 -12.11
N ASN A 10 -5.15 19.42 -12.78
CA ASN A 10 -5.81 18.14 -12.54
C ASN A 10 -4.76 17.04 -12.32
N PRO A 11 -5.12 15.92 -11.68
CA PRO A 11 -4.25 14.75 -11.64
C PRO A 11 -4.01 14.23 -13.05
N ALA A 12 -2.77 13.82 -13.32
CA ALA A 12 -2.34 13.20 -14.56
C ALA A 12 -1.39 12.04 -14.28
N LEU A 13 -1.50 11.00 -15.11
CA LEU A 13 -0.68 9.79 -15.05
C LEU A 13 -0.03 9.57 -16.42
N LEU A 14 1.29 9.45 -16.41
CA LEU A 14 2.09 9.10 -17.58
C LEU A 14 2.86 7.81 -17.28
N ILE A 15 2.85 6.85 -18.19
CA ILE A 15 3.64 5.62 -18.07
C ILE A 15 4.52 5.47 -19.32
N TRP A 16 5.80 5.15 -19.10
CA TRP A 16 6.78 4.89 -20.15
C TRP A 16 7.38 3.49 -20.02
N ASN A 17 7.73 2.93 -21.17
CA ASN A 17 8.68 1.84 -21.24
C ASN A 17 10.10 2.42 -21.14
N TRP A 18 10.72 2.30 -19.97
CA TRP A 18 12.05 2.86 -19.69
C TRP A 18 13.16 2.29 -20.56
N ARG A 19 12.99 1.09 -21.13
CA ARG A 19 14.00 0.48 -22.00
C ARG A 19 13.98 1.11 -23.40
N THR A 20 12.79 1.43 -23.90
CA THR A 20 12.61 1.98 -25.25
C THR A 20 12.43 3.49 -25.26
N GLY A 21 12.13 4.11 -24.12
CA GLY A 21 11.75 5.51 -24.00
C GLY A 21 10.33 5.82 -24.47
N LYS A 22 9.57 4.84 -24.97
CA LYS A 22 8.22 5.04 -25.51
C LYS A 22 7.23 5.36 -24.39
N LEU A 23 6.41 6.40 -24.57
CA LEU A 23 5.22 6.67 -23.76
C LEU A 23 4.15 5.64 -24.13
N VAL A 24 3.68 4.86 -23.16
CA VAL A 24 2.73 3.75 -23.35
C VAL A 24 1.34 4.06 -22.82
N LEU A 25 1.23 5.02 -21.91
CA LEU A 25 -0.05 5.45 -21.36
C LEU A 25 0.01 6.93 -20.99
N ARG A 26 -1.04 7.67 -21.35
CA ARG A 26 -1.32 9.01 -20.86
C ARG A 26 -2.77 9.07 -20.39
N CYS A 27 -2.98 9.40 -19.13
CA CYS A 27 -4.31 9.62 -18.57
C CYS A 27 -4.36 10.96 -17.86
N GLU A 28 -5.46 11.68 -18.03
CA GLU A 28 -5.72 12.98 -17.41
C GLU A 28 -7.11 12.93 -16.78
N ALA A 29 -7.28 13.56 -15.62
CA ALA A 29 -8.62 13.77 -15.08
C ALA A 29 -9.34 14.89 -15.83
N ASP A 30 -10.64 14.72 -16.01
CA ASP A 30 -11.48 15.70 -16.67
C ASP A 30 -11.58 16.98 -15.81
N PRO A 31 -11.24 18.18 -16.34
CA PRO A 31 -11.49 19.44 -15.64
C PRO A 31 -12.97 19.68 -15.29
N ALA A 32 -13.89 18.96 -15.93
CA ALA A 32 -15.34 19.16 -15.80
C ALA A 32 -16.00 18.47 -14.59
N ASP A 33 -15.23 17.94 -13.62
CA ASP A 33 -15.77 17.31 -12.40
C ASP A 33 -16.55 18.32 -11.50
N GLU A 34 -16.67 19.59 -11.90
CA GLU A 34 -17.63 20.57 -11.37
C GLU A 34 -19.04 20.53 -12.04
N GLY A 35 -19.36 19.49 -12.82
CA GLY A 35 -20.73 19.20 -13.26
C GLY A 35 -21.15 19.79 -14.60
N VAL A 36 -20.21 20.23 -15.43
CA VAL A 36 -20.48 20.69 -16.80
C VAL A 36 -19.54 20.00 -17.77
N VAL A 37 -19.93 18.81 -18.23
CA VAL A 37 -19.19 18.06 -19.29
C VAL A 37 -19.30 18.85 -20.59
N PRO A 38 -18.22 19.42 -21.13
CA PRO A 38 -18.25 19.97 -22.47
C PRO A 38 -18.33 18.78 -23.42
N GLN A 39 -19.41 18.69 -24.19
CA GLN A 39 -19.64 17.60 -25.15
C GLN A 39 -18.55 17.47 -26.23
N ASP A 40 -17.61 18.42 -26.30
CA ASP A 40 -16.59 18.51 -27.34
C ASP A 40 -15.15 18.58 -26.80
N HIS A 41 -14.85 18.16 -25.55
CA HIS A 41 -13.45 18.18 -25.09
C HIS A 41 -12.62 17.13 -25.87
N PRO A 42 -11.70 17.55 -26.77
CA PRO A 42 -11.25 16.73 -27.88
C PRO A 42 -9.95 15.98 -27.57
N THR A 43 -9.64 15.75 -26.29
CA THR A 43 -8.29 15.26 -25.95
C THR A 43 -8.12 13.79 -26.34
N GLY A 44 -9.20 13.02 -26.55
CA GLY A 44 -9.13 11.62 -27.02
C GLY A 44 -8.41 10.67 -26.06
N PHE A 45 -7.88 11.19 -24.94
CA PHE A 45 -7.09 10.44 -23.99
C PHE A 45 -7.98 9.71 -22.99
N PRO A 46 -7.52 8.57 -22.47
CA PRO A 46 -8.22 7.85 -21.41
C PRO A 46 -8.32 8.69 -20.13
N GLN A 47 -9.50 8.70 -19.51
CA GLN A 47 -9.78 9.49 -18.33
C GLN A 47 -9.40 8.77 -17.03
N LEU A 48 -8.83 9.52 -16.07
CA LEU A 48 -8.65 9.04 -14.70
C LEU A 48 -9.99 9.02 -13.95
N PRO A 49 -10.17 8.11 -12.96
CA PRO A 49 -11.32 8.16 -12.06
C PRO A 49 -11.46 9.54 -11.37
N PRO A 50 -12.71 9.97 -11.07
CA PRO A 50 -12.96 11.16 -10.27
C PRO A 50 -12.19 11.15 -8.96
N ALA A 51 -11.70 12.32 -8.55
CA ALA A 51 -10.92 12.51 -7.33
C ALA A 51 -9.76 11.48 -7.14
N THR A 52 -9.06 11.16 -8.23
CA THR A 52 -7.85 10.33 -8.19
C THR A 52 -6.78 10.97 -7.29
N TRP A 53 -6.27 10.19 -6.34
CA TRP A 53 -5.36 10.65 -5.29
C TRP A 53 -3.99 9.99 -5.31
N ASP A 54 -3.87 8.74 -5.73
CA ASP A 54 -2.56 8.07 -5.79
C ASP A 54 -2.57 6.92 -6.78
N PHE A 55 -1.37 6.43 -7.12
CA PHE A 55 -1.14 5.36 -8.08
C PHE A 55 -0.06 4.39 -7.59
N GLY A 56 -0.17 3.12 -7.97
CA GLY A 56 0.88 2.13 -7.74
C GLY A 56 0.92 1.05 -8.82
N PHE A 57 2.11 0.62 -9.23
CA PHE A 57 2.25 -0.54 -10.10
C PHE A 57 1.95 -1.82 -9.34
N LEU A 58 1.16 -2.72 -9.94
CA LEU A 58 0.94 -4.10 -9.50
C LEU A 58 1.95 -5.05 -10.17
N SER A 59 2.17 -4.84 -11.46
CA SER A 59 3.17 -5.53 -12.28
C SER A 59 3.76 -4.58 -13.34
N ASN A 60 4.46 -5.12 -14.34
CA ASN A 60 4.94 -4.34 -15.48
C ASN A 60 3.82 -3.89 -16.44
N ARG A 61 2.62 -4.46 -16.36
CA ARG A 61 1.48 -4.19 -17.26
C ARG A 61 0.16 -3.91 -16.52
N THR A 62 0.20 -3.88 -15.19
CA THR A 62 -0.97 -3.69 -14.34
C THR A 62 -0.67 -2.69 -13.24
N TYR A 63 -1.68 -1.92 -12.86
CA TYR A 63 -1.54 -0.88 -11.85
C TYR A 63 -2.85 -0.66 -11.11
N LEU A 64 -2.77 0.05 -9.99
CA LEU A 64 -3.91 0.52 -9.23
C LEU A 64 -3.95 2.05 -9.19
N ILE A 65 -5.15 2.60 -9.09
CA ILE A 65 -5.43 4.00 -8.79
C ILE A 65 -6.28 4.05 -7.52
N ASN A 66 -5.89 4.88 -6.56
CA ASN A 66 -6.70 5.20 -5.39
C ASN A 66 -7.49 6.48 -5.66
N SER A 67 -8.80 6.44 -5.44
CA SER A 67 -9.68 7.61 -5.50
C SER A 67 -10.21 7.92 -4.11
N ILE A 68 -10.27 9.22 -3.77
CA ILE A 68 -10.90 9.72 -2.54
C ILE A 68 -12.38 10.06 -2.74
N HIS A 69 -12.97 9.75 -3.90
CA HIS A 69 -14.38 9.99 -4.18
C HIS A 69 -15.28 9.20 -3.22
N GLY A 70 -16.26 9.87 -2.62
CA GLY A 70 -17.21 9.28 -1.67
C GLY A 70 -16.50 8.60 -0.49
N LYS A 71 -16.65 7.27 -0.40
CA LYS A 71 -16.03 6.44 0.66
C LYS A 71 -14.59 6.01 0.36
N GLY A 72 -14.11 6.28 -0.84
CA GLY A 72 -12.81 5.85 -1.36
C GLY A 72 -12.88 4.55 -2.15
N PHE A 73 -12.04 4.45 -3.17
CA PHE A 73 -12.02 3.32 -4.10
C PHE A 73 -10.59 2.98 -4.52
N ILE A 74 -10.34 1.70 -4.79
CA ILE A 74 -9.14 1.21 -5.51
C ILE A 74 -9.60 0.70 -6.86
N HIS A 75 -9.07 1.27 -7.94
CA HIS A 75 -9.36 0.86 -9.30
C HIS A 75 -8.16 0.07 -9.85
N ILE A 76 -8.41 -1.12 -10.41
CA ILE A 76 -7.36 -2.01 -10.93
C ILE A 76 -7.40 -1.97 -12.44
N TYR A 77 -6.28 -1.62 -13.06
CA TYR A 77 -6.15 -1.46 -14.50
C TYR A 77 -5.05 -2.34 -15.08
N SER A 78 -5.16 -2.65 -16.36
CA SER A 78 -4.05 -3.09 -17.20
C SER A 78 -3.89 -2.25 -18.45
N PHE A 79 -2.71 -2.27 -19.02
CA PHE A 79 -2.42 -1.67 -20.32
C PHE A 79 -1.49 -2.59 -21.10
N ASP A 80 -1.48 -2.45 -22.42
CA ASP A 80 -0.48 -3.11 -23.25
C ASP A 80 0.81 -2.28 -23.25
N GLY A 81 1.90 -2.90 -22.79
CA GLY A 81 3.22 -2.27 -22.68
C GLY A 81 3.87 -1.88 -24.00
N ASP A 82 3.29 -2.27 -25.13
CA ASP A 82 3.73 -1.88 -26.48
C ASP A 82 2.70 -1.02 -27.22
N ALA A 83 1.54 -0.76 -26.62
CA ALA A 83 0.50 0.07 -27.21
C ALA A 83 0.94 1.53 -27.42
N GLU A 84 0.18 2.21 -28.27
CA GLU A 84 0.23 3.67 -28.40
C GLU A 84 -0.41 4.32 -27.16
N PRO A 85 0.06 5.51 -26.75
CA PRO A 85 -0.38 6.17 -25.51
C PRO A 85 -1.87 6.53 -25.46
N ASP A 86 -2.53 6.53 -26.62
CA ASP A 86 -3.94 6.89 -26.79
C ASP A 86 -4.87 5.67 -26.59
N VAL A 87 -4.32 4.46 -26.46
CA VAL A 87 -5.10 3.26 -26.18
C VAL A 87 -5.55 3.27 -24.73
N ALA A 88 -6.86 3.21 -24.51
CA ALA A 88 -7.43 3.18 -23.17
C ALA A 88 -6.98 1.94 -22.37
N PRO A 89 -6.55 2.12 -21.11
CA PRO A 89 -6.26 1.02 -20.23
C PRO A 89 -7.57 0.31 -19.88
N THR A 90 -7.51 -1.01 -19.72
CA THR A 90 -8.67 -1.81 -19.32
C THR A 90 -8.85 -1.75 -17.82
N LEU A 91 -9.99 -1.25 -17.35
CA LEU A 91 -10.41 -1.37 -15.95
C LEU A 91 -10.88 -2.81 -15.70
N TRP A 92 -10.27 -3.49 -14.73
CA TRP A 92 -10.63 -4.87 -14.36
C TRP A 92 -11.54 -4.93 -13.15
N ALA A 93 -11.31 -4.12 -12.13
CA ALA A 93 -12.11 -4.16 -10.92
C ALA A 93 -12.08 -2.83 -10.20
N THR A 94 -13.16 -2.53 -9.48
CA THR A 94 -13.21 -1.43 -8.51
C THR A 94 -13.51 -2.01 -7.13
N LEU A 95 -12.63 -1.72 -6.15
CA LEU A 95 -12.76 -2.14 -4.76
C LEU A 95 -13.22 -0.96 -3.93
N ALA A 96 -14.44 -1.05 -3.41
CA ALA A 96 -15.03 -0.01 -2.58
C ALA A 96 -14.53 -0.14 -1.14
N MET A 97 -14.12 0.97 -0.53
CA MET A 97 -13.76 1.05 0.90
C MET A 97 -14.99 0.86 1.81
N PRO A 98 -14.81 0.68 3.14
CA PRO A 98 -15.92 0.55 4.06
C PRO A 98 -16.88 1.75 3.98
N GLU A 99 -18.18 1.49 4.15
CA GLU A 99 -19.20 2.54 4.17
C GLU A 99 -18.97 3.51 5.34
N ILE A 100 -18.92 4.80 5.03
CA ILE A 100 -18.73 5.88 6.00
C ILE A 100 -20.05 6.58 6.31
N GLN A 101 -20.13 7.18 7.51
CA GLN A 101 -21.26 8.00 7.93
C GLN A 101 -21.47 9.17 6.96
N PRO A 102 -22.72 9.65 6.77
CA PRO A 102 -22.98 10.86 6.02
C PRO A 102 -22.12 12.03 6.52
N MET A 103 -21.74 12.94 5.62
CA MET A 103 -20.86 14.10 5.90
C MET A 103 -19.40 13.76 6.23
N ARG A 104 -19.01 12.48 6.24
CA ARG A 104 -17.59 12.09 6.26
C ARG A 104 -17.06 12.00 4.83
N THR A 105 -15.80 12.33 4.67
CA THR A 105 -15.09 12.27 3.39
C THR A 105 -13.70 11.70 3.60
N VAL A 106 -13.16 11.09 2.54
CA VAL A 106 -11.76 10.70 2.49
C VAL A 106 -10.94 11.92 2.09
N HIS A 107 -9.88 12.22 2.86
CA HIS A 107 -8.99 13.35 2.57
C HIS A 107 -7.64 12.92 1.99
N HIS A 108 -7.25 11.67 2.20
CA HIS A 108 -5.97 11.14 1.77
C HIS A 108 -6.08 9.65 1.57
N PHE A 109 -5.56 9.13 0.46
CA PHE A 109 -5.54 7.70 0.17
C PHE A 109 -4.28 7.29 -0.61
N ALA A 110 -3.17 7.14 0.09
CA ALA A 110 -1.88 6.79 -0.50
C ALA A 110 -1.62 5.28 -0.47
N THR A 111 -0.78 4.80 -1.37
CA THR A 111 -0.31 3.42 -1.52
C THR A 111 1.21 3.38 -1.49
N HIS A 112 1.74 2.39 -0.77
CA HIS A 112 3.16 2.09 -0.73
C HIS A 112 3.39 0.59 -0.86
N SER A 113 4.40 0.22 -1.63
CA SER A 113 4.88 -1.15 -1.77
C SER A 113 6.41 -1.16 -1.91
N ALA A 114 7.00 -2.35 -1.84
CA ALA A 114 8.40 -2.55 -2.14
C ALA A 114 8.70 -2.21 -3.62
N PRO A 115 9.86 -1.62 -3.94
CA PRO A 115 10.23 -1.33 -5.33
C PRO A 115 10.26 -2.60 -6.17
N PHE A 116 9.89 -2.47 -7.44
CA PHE A 116 10.22 -3.48 -8.44
C PHE A 116 11.73 -3.48 -8.66
N LEU A 117 12.34 -4.66 -8.55
CA LEU A 117 13.74 -4.84 -8.86
C LEU A 117 13.88 -5.04 -10.37
N ALA A 118 14.94 -4.48 -10.96
CA ALA A 118 15.18 -4.59 -12.40
C ALA A 118 16.25 -5.65 -12.67
N GLY A 119 15.93 -6.67 -13.45
CA GLY A 119 16.89 -7.67 -13.92
C GLY A 119 17.14 -8.80 -12.92
N ASP A 120 18.18 -9.58 -13.18
CA ASP A 120 18.54 -10.79 -12.43
C ASP A 120 19.30 -10.45 -11.12
N ILE A 121 18.80 -9.49 -10.34
CA ILE A 121 19.41 -9.08 -9.05
C ILE A 121 19.45 -10.25 -8.04
N THR A 122 18.65 -11.27 -8.33
CA THR A 122 18.51 -12.49 -7.55
C THR A 122 19.39 -13.63 -8.08
N SER A 123 20.07 -13.47 -9.23
CA SER A 123 20.99 -14.46 -9.78
C SER A 123 22.04 -14.85 -8.75
N GLY A 124 22.13 -16.14 -8.45
CA GLY A 124 23.10 -16.67 -7.49
C GLY A 124 22.77 -16.44 -6.02
N LYS A 125 21.64 -15.79 -5.68
CA LYS A 125 21.16 -15.75 -4.30
C LYS A 125 20.34 -17.02 -4.02
N PRO A 126 20.67 -17.80 -2.98
CA PRO A 126 19.95 -19.04 -2.68
C PRO A 126 18.52 -18.77 -2.23
N PHE A 127 18.26 -17.59 -1.66
CA PHE A 127 16.95 -17.17 -1.18
C PHE A 127 16.71 -15.72 -1.59
N THR A 128 15.54 -15.46 -2.16
CA THR A 128 15.04 -14.11 -2.46
C THR A 128 13.53 -14.09 -2.19
N THR A 129 13.01 -12.94 -1.80
CA THR A 129 11.58 -12.70 -1.88
C THR A 129 11.13 -12.77 -3.34
N ASP A 130 10.07 -13.53 -3.59
CA ASP A 130 9.40 -13.59 -4.88
C ASP A 130 8.85 -12.19 -5.24
N GLU A 131 9.02 -11.76 -6.48
CA GLU A 131 8.51 -10.47 -6.94
C GLU A 131 6.98 -10.36 -6.84
N ASN A 132 6.26 -11.49 -6.83
CA ASN A 132 4.81 -11.51 -6.67
C ASN A 132 4.39 -11.62 -5.19
N ALA A 133 5.34 -11.81 -4.28
CA ALA A 133 5.15 -11.97 -2.84
C ALA A 133 5.26 -10.62 -2.11
N ARG A 134 4.38 -9.67 -2.46
CA ARG A 134 4.41 -8.29 -1.93
C ARG A 134 3.18 -7.97 -1.10
N VAL A 135 3.38 -7.09 -0.13
CA VAL A 135 2.29 -6.41 0.56
C VAL A 135 2.21 -4.97 0.08
N TYR A 136 0.99 -4.52 -0.18
CA TYR A 136 0.65 -3.10 -0.31
C TYR A 136 0.23 -2.61 1.06
N MET A 137 0.87 -1.53 1.51
CA MET A 137 0.40 -0.74 2.63
C MET A 137 -0.26 0.52 2.07
N MET A 138 -1.54 0.68 2.32
CA MET A 138 -2.29 1.87 1.98
C MET A 138 -2.57 2.70 3.23
N THR A 139 -2.44 4.01 3.13
CA THR A 139 -2.78 4.95 4.20
C THR A 139 -4.02 5.72 3.79
N ILE A 140 -5.10 5.54 4.55
CA ILE A 140 -6.34 6.28 4.35
C ILE A 140 -6.59 7.21 5.54
N THR A 141 -6.94 8.46 5.26
CA THR A 141 -7.30 9.44 6.29
C THR A 141 -8.71 9.95 6.06
N TYR A 142 -9.52 9.89 7.11
CA TYR A 142 -10.88 10.40 7.15
C TYR A 142 -10.93 11.59 8.11
N GLY A 143 -11.34 12.75 7.59
CA GLY A 143 -11.23 14.02 8.31
C GLY A 143 -9.80 14.34 8.80
N PRO A 144 -9.65 15.18 9.83
CA PRO A 144 -8.34 15.67 10.28
C PRO A 144 -7.55 14.69 11.18
N GLN A 145 -8.19 13.68 11.77
CA GLN A 145 -7.60 12.92 12.89
C GLN A 145 -7.65 11.40 12.73
N MET A 146 -8.52 10.86 11.88
CA MET A 146 -8.73 9.41 11.79
C MET A 146 -7.91 8.86 10.65
N ARG A 147 -6.83 8.14 10.99
CA ARG A 147 -5.95 7.49 10.02
C ARG A 147 -5.95 5.99 10.23
N TYR A 148 -5.99 5.29 9.10
CA TYR A 148 -5.91 3.84 9.07
C TYR A 148 -4.86 3.38 8.08
N HIS A 149 -4.21 2.27 8.42
CA HIS A 149 -3.37 1.52 7.51
C HIS A 149 -4.11 0.27 7.06
N ILE A 150 -4.09 0.03 5.75
CA ILE A 150 -4.67 -1.15 5.11
C ILE A 150 -3.51 -1.94 4.52
N PHE A 151 -3.38 -3.19 4.92
CA PHE A 151 -2.41 -4.12 4.35
C PHE A 151 -3.14 -5.13 3.49
N MET A 152 -2.63 -5.39 2.28
CA MET A 152 -3.17 -6.39 1.37
C MET A 152 -2.06 -7.01 0.55
N LYS A 153 -2.23 -8.26 0.14
CA LYS A 153 -1.23 -8.93 -0.70
C LYS A 153 -1.42 -8.60 -2.17
N SER A 154 -0.33 -8.50 -2.91
CA SER A 154 -0.32 -8.35 -4.38
C SER A 154 -1.10 -9.46 -5.06
N GLU A 155 -0.96 -10.72 -4.60
CA GLU A 155 -1.58 -11.87 -5.26
C GLU A 155 -3.11 -11.74 -5.30
N PHE A 156 -3.72 -11.14 -4.27
CA PHE A 156 -5.16 -10.87 -4.27
C PHE A 156 -5.53 -9.84 -5.34
N LEU A 157 -4.82 -8.72 -5.43
CA LEU A 157 -5.09 -7.66 -6.41
C LEU A 157 -4.92 -8.18 -7.85
N GLU A 158 -3.88 -8.97 -8.09
CA GLU A 158 -3.65 -9.60 -9.38
C GLU A 158 -4.67 -10.68 -9.71
N SER A 159 -5.21 -11.39 -8.72
CA SER A 159 -6.26 -12.40 -8.94
C SER A 159 -7.57 -11.83 -9.48
N LEU A 160 -7.76 -10.52 -9.37
CA LEU A 160 -8.92 -9.81 -9.91
C LEU A 160 -8.79 -9.53 -11.42
N ILE A 161 -7.63 -9.78 -12.00
CA ILE A 161 -7.35 -9.59 -13.41
C ILE A 161 -7.61 -10.93 -14.12
N PRO A 162 -8.61 -11.01 -15.02
CA PRO A 162 -8.90 -12.25 -15.75
C PRO A 162 -7.69 -12.70 -16.56
N LYS A 163 -7.48 -14.02 -16.62
CA LYS A 163 -6.52 -14.58 -17.57
C LYS A 163 -7.07 -14.40 -18.99
N GLN A 164 -6.19 -14.16 -19.97
CA GLN A 164 -6.58 -13.91 -21.36
C GLN A 164 -7.53 -14.99 -21.94
N GLU A 165 -7.36 -16.24 -21.50
CA GLU A 165 -8.20 -17.39 -21.87
C GLU A 165 -9.65 -17.31 -21.37
N GLN A 166 -9.92 -16.50 -20.33
CA GLN A 166 -11.25 -16.34 -19.73
C GLN A 166 -12.10 -15.26 -20.42
N LEU A 167 -11.48 -14.45 -21.29
CA LEU A 167 -12.17 -13.42 -22.05
C LEU A 167 -12.80 -14.08 -23.29
N VAL A 168 -14.11 -14.33 -23.22
CA VAL A 168 -14.86 -14.82 -24.38
C VAL A 168 -14.85 -13.74 -25.46
N SER A 169 -14.25 -14.06 -26.61
CA SER A 169 -14.15 -13.15 -27.75
C SER A 169 -15.53 -12.60 -28.13
N GLY A 170 -15.68 -11.27 -28.13
CA GLY A 170 -16.89 -10.56 -28.54
C GLY A 170 -17.86 -10.18 -27.41
N GLN A 171 -17.64 -10.58 -26.15
CA GLN A 171 -18.47 -10.12 -25.04
C GLN A 171 -17.93 -8.81 -24.45
N MET A 172 -18.82 -7.82 -24.28
CA MET A 172 -18.48 -6.57 -23.59
C MET A 172 -18.17 -6.85 -22.12
N TYR A 173 -16.94 -6.60 -21.70
CA TYR A 173 -16.53 -6.73 -20.30
C TYR A 173 -17.03 -5.54 -19.50
N VAL A 174 -17.84 -5.80 -18.47
CA VAL A 174 -18.29 -4.78 -17.51
C VAL A 174 -17.49 -4.96 -16.22
N PRO A 175 -16.63 -4.00 -15.84
CA PRO A 175 -15.78 -4.16 -14.67
C PRO A 175 -16.61 -4.25 -13.38
N PRO A 176 -16.48 -5.32 -12.58
CA PRO A 176 -17.22 -5.45 -11.33
C PRO A 176 -16.78 -4.42 -10.28
N VAL A 177 -17.77 -3.96 -9.51
CA VAL A 177 -17.57 -3.17 -8.29
C VAL A 177 -17.79 -4.06 -7.07
N TYR A 178 -16.72 -4.32 -6.32
CA TYR A 178 -16.77 -5.12 -5.11
C TYR A 178 -16.95 -4.23 -3.89
N GLN A 179 -18.06 -4.43 -3.17
CA GLN A 179 -18.30 -3.80 -1.87
C GLN A 179 -17.40 -4.41 -0.79
N TRP A 180 -17.02 -3.63 0.23
CA TRP A 180 -16.09 -4.03 1.28
C TRP A 180 -16.40 -5.41 1.84
N GLU A 181 -17.66 -5.70 2.16
CA GLU A 181 -18.12 -6.95 2.76
C GLU A 181 -17.77 -8.19 1.92
N LYS A 182 -17.63 -8.02 0.59
CA LYS A 182 -17.30 -9.11 -0.33
C LYS A 182 -15.80 -9.35 -0.48
N TRP A 183 -14.96 -8.32 -0.35
CA TRP A 183 -13.53 -8.42 -0.67
C TRP A 183 -12.60 -8.07 0.51
N GLY A 184 -12.97 -7.11 1.35
CA GLY A 184 -12.14 -6.54 2.41
C GLY A 184 -11.81 -7.53 3.53
N PRO A 185 -12.81 -8.14 4.19
CA PRO A 185 -12.59 -8.98 5.37
C PRO A 185 -11.56 -10.09 5.16
N ALA A 186 -11.61 -10.80 4.03
CA ALA A 186 -10.71 -11.92 3.77
C ALA A 186 -9.29 -11.51 3.35
N ASN A 187 -9.14 -10.35 2.71
CA ASN A 187 -7.91 -10.00 1.97
C ASN A 187 -7.13 -8.83 2.56
N THR A 188 -7.66 -8.19 3.61
CA THR A 188 -7.05 -7.02 4.22
C THR A 188 -6.70 -7.23 5.68
N ARG A 189 -5.72 -6.47 6.18
CA ARG A 189 -5.59 -6.11 7.59
C ARG A 189 -5.78 -4.60 7.71
N PHE A 190 -6.84 -4.17 8.40
CA PHE A 190 -7.19 -2.77 8.62
C PHE A 190 -6.87 -2.37 10.07
N ILE A 191 -6.02 -1.36 10.27
CA ILE A 191 -5.51 -0.97 11.60
C ILE A 191 -5.62 0.55 11.77
N GLU A 192 -6.24 0.99 12.87
CA GLU A 192 -6.19 2.40 13.30
C GLU A 192 -4.77 2.74 13.75
N ASN A 193 -4.15 3.72 13.12
CA ASN A 193 -2.78 4.11 13.46
C ASN A 193 -2.55 5.60 13.27
N HIS A 194 -2.11 6.26 14.33
CA HIS A 194 -1.90 7.71 14.36
C HIS A 194 -0.46 8.14 14.05
N VAL A 195 0.43 7.19 13.78
CA VAL A 195 1.82 7.51 13.43
C VAL A 195 1.98 7.88 11.96
N HIS A 196 2.97 8.72 11.70
CA HIS A 196 3.37 9.12 10.36
C HIS A 196 4.68 8.43 10.00
N TYR A 197 4.78 7.99 8.76
CA TYR A 197 6.07 7.60 8.18
C TYR A 197 6.78 8.86 7.72
N GLN A 198 7.97 9.09 8.25
CA GLN A 198 8.82 10.21 7.82
C GLN A 198 9.67 9.86 6.60
N TRP A 199 9.85 8.57 6.33
CA TRP A 199 10.76 8.06 5.31
C TRP A 199 10.04 7.09 4.40
N LEU A 200 10.49 7.02 3.15
CA LEU A 200 10.09 6.00 2.19
C LEU A 200 10.94 4.73 2.43
N ARG A 201 10.48 3.55 1.99
CA ARG A 201 11.13 2.21 2.15
C ARG A 201 10.93 1.48 3.49
N TYR A 202 9.73 1.59 4.08
CA TYR A 202 9.33 0.79 5.23
C TYR A 202 8.58 -0.51 4.84
N VAL A 203 8.45 -0.81 3.55
CA VAL A 203 7.84 -2.03 3.02
C VAL A 203 8.85 -2.78 2.17
N GLN A 204 9.07 -4.07 2.46
CA GLN A 204 9.89 -4.98 1.67
C GLN A 204 9.24 -6.36 1.61
N GLY A 205 8.87 -6.80 0.40
CA GLY A 205 8.20 -8.09 0.24
C GLY A 205 6.90 -8.15 1.04
N HIS A 206 6.81 -9.14 1.92
CA HIS A 206 5.71 -9.32 2.88
C HIS A 206 5.89 -8.57 4.21
N ARG A 207 6.98 -7.83 4.40
CA ARG A 207 7.32 -7.20 5.68
C ARG A 207 7.09 -5.70 5.65
N VAL A 208 6.60 -5.16 6.75
CA VAL A 208 6.43 -3.72 6.99
C VAL A 208 7.03 -3.35 8.33
N VAL A 209 7.97 -2.42 8.37
CA VAL A 209 8.41 -1.82 9.64
C VAL A 209 7.51 -0.64 9.98
N LEU A 210 6.99 -0.57 11.21
CA LEU A 210 6.22 0.58 11.70
C LEU A 210 7.16 1.66 12.23
N PRO A 211 6.73 2.93 12.27
CA PRO A 211 7.48 4.00 12.93
C PRO A 211 7.73 3.69 14.41
N PRO A 212 8.78 4.26 15.03
CA PRO A 212 9.07 4.02 16.44
C PRO A 212 7.90 4.43 17.32
N LEU A 213 7.41 3.49 18.13
CA LEU A 213 6.30 3.72 19.06
C LEU A 213 6.85 3.92 20.47
N PRO A 214 6.51 5.00 21.20
CA PRO A 214 6.92 5.13 22.61
C PRO A 214 6.28 3.98 23.42
N VAL A 215 7.08 3.32 24.26
CA VAL A 215 6.57 2.21 25.10
C VAL A 215 5.56 2.73 26.12
N ASN A 216 5.82 3.92 26.65
CA ASN A 216 4.89 4.65 27.51
C ASN A 216 4.60 6.02 26.87
N PRO A 217 3.46 6.20 26.18
CA PRO A 217 3.11 7.46 25.54
C PRO A 217 2.84 8.60 26.53
N LEU A 218 2.67 8.31 27.82
CA LEU A 218 2.46 9.31 28.87
C LEU A 218 3.77 9.81 29.49
N ALA A 219 4.88 9.09 29.33
CA ALA A 219 6.18 9.49 29.85
C ALA A 219 6.95 10.28 28.78
N TRP A 220 6.90 11.61 28.85
CA TRP A 220 7.61 12.51 27.94
C TRP A 220 8.82 13.18 28.63
N PRO A 221 10.03 13.15 28.02
CA PRO A 221 10.39 12.39 26.82
C PRO A 221 10.48 10.89 27.11
N SER A 222 10.00 10.06 26.17
CA SER A 222 10.11 8.61 26.31
C SER A 222 11.55 8.21 26.04
N SER A 223 12.20 7.55 27.00
CA SER A 223 13.55 6.99 26.77
C SER A 223 13.49 5.63 26.07
N LEU A 224 12.32 4.98 26.06
CA LEU A 224 12.13 3.63 25.50
C LEU A 224 11.13 3.64 24.36
N TYR A 225 11.57 3.13 23.23
CA TYR A 225 10.77 2.96 22.04
C TYR A 225 10.65 1.48 21.69
N ARG A 226 9.57 1.16 21.00
CA ARG A 226 9.27 -0.14 20.42
C ARG A 226 9.40 -0.05 18.92
N ILE A 227 10.25 -0.91 18.37
CA ILE A 227 10.32 -1.20 16.94
C ILE A 227 9.35 -2.36 16.69
N CYS A 228 8.51 -2.23 15.66
CA CYS A 228 7.57 -3.27 15.27
C CYS A 228 7.78 -3.60 13.79
N VAL A 229 8.00 -4.88 13.47
CA VAL A 229 8.01 -5.38 12.10
C VAL A 229 6.82 -6.31 11.94
N LEU A 230 5.91 -5.96 11.04
CA LEU A 230 4.81 -6.81 10.61
C LEU A 230 5.31 -7.71 9.48
N ASP A 231 4.97 -9.00 9.52
CA ASP A 231 5.30 -9.97 8.48
C ASP A 231 4.02 -10.70 8.04
N PHE A 232 3.62 -10.50 6.79
CA PHE A 232 2.42 -11.10 6.20
C PHE A 232 2.70 -12.46 5.52
N ASN A 233 3.91 -12.99 5.63
CA ASN A 233 4.28 -14.34 5.18
C ASN A 233 4.01 -15.40 6.27
N VAL A 234 2.82 -15.36 6.86
CA VAL A 234 2.41 -16.35 7.87
C VAL A 234 1.93 -17.62 7.18
N HIS A 235 2.73 -18.67 7.25
CA HIS A 235 2.33 -19.97 6.74
C HIS A 235 1.26 -20.60 7.67
N PRO A 236 0.12 -21.10 7.15
CA PRO A 236 -0.95 -21.67 7.97
C PRO A 236 -0.49 -22.80 8.90
N LYS A 237 0.44 -23.64 8.43
CA LYS A 237 1.02 -24.74 9.24
C LYS A 237 2.04 -24.26 10.29
N ARG A 238 2.52 -23.01 10.21
CA ARG A 238 3.48 -22.43 11.17
C ARG A 238 2.83 -21.81 12.40
N VAL A 239 1.50 -21.79 12.47
CA VAL A 239 0.78 -21.34 13.67
C VAL A 239 1.00 -22.30 14.84
N THR A 240 1.31 -23.57 14.55
CA THR A 240 1.50 -24.65 15.54
C THR A 240 2.86 -25.35 15.39
N ASP A 241 3.82 -24.75 14.69
CA ASP A 241 5.11 -25.38 14.42
C ASP A 241 5.92 -25.51 15.73
N PRO A 242 6.38 -26.73 16.09
CA PRO A 242 7.18 -26.99 17.28
C PRO A 242 8.61 -26.47 17.17
N CYS A 243 9.02 -25.91 16.03
CA CYS A 243 10.26 -25.16 15.91
C CYS A 243 10.12 -23.87 16.72
N ASP A 244 10.33 -24.00 18.03
CA ASP A 244 10.43 -22.94 19.00
C ASP A 244 11.42 -21.88 18.46
N PRO A 245 10.94 -20.71 17.97
CA PRO A 245 11.85 -19.64 17.52
C PRO A 245 12.59 -18.98 18.71
N TYR A 246 12.39 -19.47 19.94
CA TYR A 246 12.84 -18.95 21.23
C TYR A 246 14.14 -19.62 21.72
N ARG A 247 15.16 -19.66 20.86
CA ARG A 247 16.54 -19.80 21.34
C ARG A 247 16.91 -18.52 22.12
N LYS A 248 16.67 -18.52 23.45
CA LYS A 248 16.96 -17.46 24.44
C LYS A 248 16.71 -16.02 23.94
N ARG A 249 15.47 -15.65 23.65
CA ARG A 249 15.13 -14.24 23.43
C ARG A 249 15.34 -13.45 24.72
N SER A 250 15.95 -12.27 24.62
CA SER A 250 16.01 -11.31 25.72
C SER A 250 14.58 -10.89 26.11
N LYS A 251 14.39 -10.41 27.35
CA LYS A 251 13.11 -9.83 27.81
C LYS A 251 12.59 -8.67 26.94
N GLU A 252 13.41 -8.18 26.01
CA GLU A 252 13.15 -7.01 25.18
C GLU A 252 12.62 -7.35 23.79
N THR A 253 12.57 -8.64 23.41
CA THR A 253 12.11 -9.07 22.07
C THR A 253 10.88 -9.98 22.16
N THR A 254 9.82 -9.64 21.42
CA THR A 254 8.61 -10.47 21.34
C THR A 254 8.27 -10.82 19.90
N TYR A 255 7.50 -11.91 19.73
CA TYR A 255 6.95 -12.33 18.45
C TYR A 255 5.55 -12.87 18.68
N THR A 256 4.55 -12.33 17.99
CA THR A 256 3.17 -12.81 18.12
C THR A 256 2.54 -12.98 16.75
N VAL A 257 1.78 -14.06 16.57
CA VAL A 257 1.02 -14.32 15.33
C VAL A 257 -0.43 -13.90 15.53
N HIS A 258 -0.92 -13.06 14.62
CA HIS A 258 -2.29 -12.57 14.57
C HIS A 258 -2.99 -13.17 13.35
N ASN A 259 -3.75 -14.25 13.57
CA ASN A 259 -4.50 -14.95 12.53
C ASN A 259 -6.03 -14.84 12.68
N LYS A 260 -6.49 -14.22 13.77
CA LYS A 260 -7.91 -14.04 14.04
C LYS A 260 -8.49 -12.85 13.26
N GLU A 261 -9.79 -12.91 13.08
CA GLU A 261 -10.56 -11.78 12.62
C GLU A 261 -10.46 -10.62 13.63
N HIS A 262 -10.42 -9.40 13.11
CA HIS A 262 -10.40 -8.17 13.88
C HIS A 262 -11.53 -7.27 13.39
N ALA A 263 -12.20 -6.61 14.31
CA ALA A 263 -13.21 -5.61 14.02
C ALA A 263 -12.66 -4.24 14.42
N VAL A 264 -12.61 -3.32 13.46
CA VAL A 264 -12.38 -1.90 13.77
C VAL A 264 -13.75 -1.29 14.04
N ALA A 265 -13.93 -0.82 15.27
CA ALA A 265 -15.20 -0.27 15.73
C ALA A 265 -15.65 0.89 14.82
N ALA A 266 -16.94 0.90 14.47
CA ALA A 266 -17.50 1.90 13.57
C ALA A 266 -17.30 3.33 14.07
N LYS A 267 -17.41 3.50 15.40
CA LYS A 267 -17.34 4.78 16.11
C LYS A 267 -18.24 5.82 15.40
N GLN A 268 -17.72 7.02 15.16
CA GLN A 268 -18.40 8.11 14.46
C GLN A 268 -18.02 8.20 12.97
N LEU A 269 -17.31 7.19 12.45
CA LEU A 269 -16.74 7.22 11.11
C LEU A 269 -17.44 6.26 10.17
N PHE A 270 -17.52 4.98 10.52
CA PHE A 270 -18.12 3.97 9.65
C PHE A 270 -19.60 3.78 10.01
N THR A 271 -20.37 3.27 9.05
CA THR A 271 -21.77 2.89 9.28
C THR A 271 -21.88 1.60 10.09
N LYS A 272 -20.87 0.74 10.01
CA LYS A 272 -20.76 -0.58 10.66
C LYS A 272 -19.31 -0.86 11.04
N ASP A 273 -19.11 -1.82 11.94
CA ASP A 273 -17.76 -2.29 12.27
C ASP A 273 -17.06 -2.85 11.03
N VAL A 274 -15.79 -2.49 10.85
CA VAL A 274 -14.99 -2.89 9.70
C VAL A 274 -14.27 -4.18 10.02
N MET A 275 -14.73 -5.28 9.42
CA MET A 275 -14.16 -6.61 9.61
C MET A 275 -12.93 -6.82 8.73
N THR A 276 -11.90 -7.47 9.27
CA THR A 276 -10.60 -7.67 8.61
C THR A 276 -9.85 -8.90 9.15
N ARG A 277 -9.20 -9.71 8.29
CA ARG A 277 -8.70 -11.05 8.66
C ARG A 277 -7.36 -11.46 8.04
N LEU A 278 -6.65 -10.60 7.32
CA LEU A 278 -5.34 -10.97 6.74
C LEU A 278 -4.35 -11.34 7.86
N PRO A 279 -3.84 -12.59 7.90
CA PRO A 279 -2.93 -13.02 8.95
C PRO A 279 -1.57 -12.33 8.86
N TYR A 280 -0.97 -12.04 10.00
CA TYR A 280 0.39 -11.48 10.08
C TYR A 280 1.08 -11.89 11.38
N ALA A 281 2.39 -11.88 11.38
CA ALA A 281 3.22 -11.96 12.57
C ALA A 281 3.73 -10.56 12.90
N ILE A 282 3.95 -10.26 14.17
CA ILE A 282 4.62 -9.04 14.61
C ILE A 282 5.84 -9.41 15.44
N SER A 283 7.01 -8.96 14.99
CA SER A 283 8.24 -8.98 15.76
C SER A 283 8.42 -7.62 16.41
N THR A 284 8.64 -7.58 17.73
CA THR A 284 8.91 -6.32 18.42
C THR A 284 10.24 -6.36 19.15
N ARG A 285 10.89 -5.20 19.22
CA ARG A 285 12.07 -4.96 20.05
C ARG A 285 11.91 -3.66 20.82
N ILE A 286 12.12 -3.72 22.13
CA ILE A 286 12.14 -2.55 23.01
C ILE A 286 13.58 -2.14 23.27
N GLY A 287 13.84 -0.83 23.29
CA GLY A 287 15.14 -0.31 23.61
C GLY A 287 15.18 1.22 23.60
N VAL A 288 16.33 1.76 23.97
CA VAL A 288 16.60 3.20 23.87
C VAL A 288 16.96 3.52 22.42
N PHE A 289 15.95 3.89 21.65
CA PHE A 289 16.10 4.27 20.25
C PHE A 289 15.82 5.76 20.09
N ASN A 290 16.68 6.47 19.35
CA ASN A 290 16.44 7.85 18.98
C ASN A 290 16.45 7.97 17.45
N TYR A 291 15.61 7.17 16.79
CA TYR A 291 15.48 7.17 15.34
C TYR A 291 14.27 8.01 14.93
N SER A 292 14.42 8.77 13.85
CA SER A 292 13.33 9.47 13.17
C SER A 292 12.49 8.51 12.33
N GLY A 293 13.07 7.39 11.90
CA GLY A 293 12.32 6.28 11.32
C GLY A 293 13.19 5.10 10.93
N PHE A 294 12.57 4.15 10.23
CA PHE A 294 13.19 2.91 9.82
C PHE A 294 12.94 2.63 8.35
N MET A 295 13.95 2.04 7.70
CA MET A 295 13.82 1.37 6.41
C MET A 295 14.05 -0.13 6.61
N ILE A 296 13.55 -0.91 5.67
CA ILE A 296 13.71 -2.36 5.66
C ILE A 296 14.15 -2.81 4.26
N ASP A 297 15.10 -3.74 4.23
CA ASP A 297 15.44 -4.52 3.05
C ASP A 297 15.27 -6.02 3.33
N GLU A 298 15.77 -6.87 2.43
CA GLU A 298 15.60 -8.31 2.51
C GLU A 298 16.16 -8.93 3.81
N GLU A 299 17.26 -8.40 4.32
CA GLU A 299 18.02 -8.99 5.42
C GLU A 299 18.19 -8.04 6.60
N ARG A 300 17.88 -6.75 6.41
CA ARG A 300 18.31 -5.68 7.30
C ARG A 300 17.18 -4.73 7.63
N LEU A 301 17.24 -4.25 8.86
CA LEU A 301 16.52 -3.08 9.31
C LEU A 301 17.50 -1.92 9.47
N ILE A 302 17.17 -0.77 8.90
CA ILE A 302 18.02 0.42 8.90
C ILE A 302 17.31 1.49 9.73
N GLY A 303 17.87 1.82 10.89
CA GLY A 303 17.42 2.92 11.73
C GLY A 303 18.11 4.23 11.33
N MET A 304 17.34 5.28 11.12
CA MET A 304 17.84 6.60 10.73
C MET A 304 17.62 7.60 11.83
N LYS A 305 18.61 8.46 12.09
CA LYS A 305 18.46 9.61 12.98
C LYS A 305 18.51 10.88 12.14
N SER A 306 17.61 11.81 12.45
CA SER A 306 17.65 13.16 11.90
C SER A 306 17.95 14.14 13.04
N SER A 307 18.81 15.12 12.78
CA SER A 307 18.99 16.23 13.71
C SER A 307 17.74 17.10 13.70
N ALA A 308 17.07 17.23 14.84
CA ALA A 308 15.90 18.09 14.99
C ALA A 308 16.18 19.58 14.69
N SER A 309 17.46 19.97 14.60
CA SER A 309 17.92 21.34 14.36
C SER A 309 18.14 21.72 12.89
N SER A 310 18.09 20.77 11.95
CA SER A 310 18.27 21.04 10.53
C SER A 310 16.91 21.04 9.83
N SER A 311 16.44 22.23 9.40
CA SER A 311 15.28 22.37 8.51
C SER A 311 15.45 21.60 7.18
N ASP A 312 16.70 21.24 6.84
CA ASP A 312 17.06 20.47 5.65
C ASP A 312 16.97 18.95 5.84
N GLY A 313 16.56 18.46 7.01
CA GLY A 313 16.38 17.02 7.23
C GLY A 313 17.69 16.22 7.23
N ASP A 314 18.81 16.85 7.60
CA ASP A 314 20.12 16.21 7.59
C ASP A 314 20.11 14.91 8.40
N LEU A 315 20.58 13.86 7.74
CA LEU A 315 20.72 12.53 8.27
C LEU A 315 21.97 12.49 9.17
N SER A 316 21.79 12.44 10.48
CA SER A 316 22.90 12.51 11.43
C SER A 316 23.59 11.16 11.66
N SER A 317 22.86 10.05 11.56
CA SER A 317 23.44 8.70 11.64
C SER A 317 22.52 7.62 11.08
N ILE A 318 23.13 6.53 10.64
CA ILE A 318 22.48 5.32 10.15
C ILE A 318 22.98 4.14 10.98
N HIS A 319 22.06 3.34 11.51
CA HIS A 319 22.39 2.07 12.17
C HIS A 319 21.74 0.92 11.41
N VAL A 320 22.48 -0.17 11.20
CA VAL A 320 22.02 -1.34 10.45
C VAL A 320 21.91 -2.53 11.41
N PHE A 321 20.75 -3.19 11.38
CA PHE A 321 20.45 -4.39 12.15
C PHE A 321 20.16 -5.54 11.20
N THR A 322 20.62 -6.74 11.52
CA THR A 322 20.23 -7.96 10.81
C THR A 322 18.95 -8.52 11.40
N LEU A 323 18.02 -8.94 10.54
CA LEU A 323 16.72 -9.51 10.94
C LEU A 323 16.80 -10.99 11.32
#